data_AF-A0A1V9YUG7-F1
#
_entry.id   AF-A0A1V9YUG7-F1
#
_cell.length_a   1.000
_cell.length_b   1.000
_cell.length_c   1.000
_cell.angle_alpha   90.00
_cell.angle_beta   90.00
_cell.angle_gamma   90.00
#
_symmetry.space_group_name_H-M   'P 1'
#
loop_
_entity.id
_entity.type
_entity.pdbx_description
1 polymer ?
#
loop_
_entity_poly.entity_id
_entity_poly.type
_entity_poly.pdbx_seq_one_letter_code
_entity_poly.pdbx_strand_id
1 'polypeptide(L)'
;LLLGDSITQEGADPSIDGFQTLLEADYIRRADIFNRGLYGYNMRWFLMHLPKLIGEFKNQCAPSLITLFLGANDADIPTGTEYVPLENYEQFTKEIVLKLRKAFPNCSFILLTPPPVGDSEPYNRTNATAGKYATACKNAGNALGVPVIDLWTDMQPKRESYLSDDIHLNDQGNRFVYQALSSNPAIGGFQTLLEADYVRRADIINRGLSGYNTRWYLNYLPQIINEFQHQQAPVLITLFLGANDADTTETQQVPLANYEENTKEIVRQLQSAFPFSSIILITPPCVGDNLVFSRNNTATGKYATACKNAGKALGIPVIDLWTSMQPQRESYLSDAISPKGHDTNGMFQKLLLSLGKFQGRESSTIYSYVSIPICQLTSMLAGSIIATLSLLQWTNAYPDFCEKIPNGDSVPRVLAVGHVDPFGGGKYTQFGLDFMKANYRWSKTLCEMDSDGDGATNGEELGDPCCHWSPMAMTPLRENPTSPGHVNEFTDEQLAQLKCSQNDEL
;
A
#
# COMPACT_ATOMS: atom_id res chain seq x y z
N LEU A 1 4.60 -3.72 11.66
CA LEU A 1 4.09 -4.32 10.40
C LEU A 1 2.71 -4.91 10.68
N LEU A 2 1.68 -4.40 10.01
CA LEU A 2 0.30 -4.82 10.20
C LEU A 2 -0.11 -5.73 9.03
N LEU A 3 -0.37 -7.00 9.30
CA LEU A 3 -0.76 -7.99 8.29
C LEU A 3 -2.24 -8.31 8.42
N GLY A 4 -2.97 -8.32 7.31
CA GLY A 4 -4.39 -8.67 7.35
C GLY A 4 -5.10 -8.66 6.00
N ASP A 5 -6.42 -8.65 6.06
CA ASP A 5 -7.32 -8.58 4.91
C ASP A 5 -7.77 -7.13 4.62
N SER A 6 -8.98 -6.97 4.07
CA SER A 6 -9.60 -5.67 3.80
C SER A 6 -9.71 -4.80 5.05
N ILE A 7 -9.96 -5.38 6.23
CA ILE A 7 -10.10 -4.63 7.48
C ILE A 7 -8.78 -3.96 7.84
N THR A 8 -7.66 -4.67 7.65
CA THR A 8 -6.33 -4.08 7.85
C THR A 8 -6.01 -3.06 6.76
N GLN A 9 -6.40 -3.33 5.51
CA GLN A 9 -6.19 -2.40 4.39
C GLN A 9 -6.88 -1.05 4.66
N GLU A 10 -8.13 -1.10 5.09
CA GLU A 10 -8.95 0.07 5.45
C GLU A 10 -8.55 0.69 6.80
N GLY A 11 -7.76 -0.02 7.61
CA GLY A 11 -7.18 0.53 8.82
C GLY A 11 -6.31 1.77 8.57
N ALA A 12 -5.82 1.98 7.35
CA ALA A 12 -5.12 3.19 6.92
C ALA A 12 -6.05 4.37 6.57
N ASP A 13 -7.37 4.18 6.46
CA ASP A 13 -8.31 5.22 6.06
C ASP A 13 -8.68 6.15 7.24
N PRO A 14 -8.27 7.42 7.22
CA PRO A 14 -8.57 8.34 8.31
C PRO A 14 -9.96 8.98 8.20
N SER A 15 -10.72 8.75 7.14
CA SER A 15 -12.12 9.16 7.08
C SER A 15 -13.00 8.37 8.05
N ILE A 16 -12.53 7.18 8.45
CA ILE A 16 -13.17 6.28 9.40
C ILE A 16 -12.28 6.04 10.65
N ASP A 17 -11.39 6.98 10.98
CA ASP A 17 -10.45 6.84 12.11
C ASP A 17 -9.75 5.47 12.13
N GLY A 18 -9.32 4.99 10.95
CA GLY A 18 -8.73 3.67 10.77
C GLY A 18 -7.67 3.36 11.83
N PHE A 19 -7.68 2.15 12.39
CA PHE A 19 -6.87 1.86 13.58
C PHE A 19 -5.37 2.07 13.36
N GLN A 20 -4.86 1.86 12.15
CA GLN A 20 -3.47 2.16 11.80
C GLN A 20 -3.21 3.66 11.84
N THR A 21 -4.13 4.49 11.36
CA THR A 21 -3.98 5.95 11.35
C THR A 21 -3.75 6.52 12.75
N LEU A 22 -4.44 5.94 13.73
CA LEU A 22 -4.35 6.32 15.14
C LEU A 22 -3.04 5.82 15.76
N LEU A 23 -2.61 4.60 15.41
CA LEU A 23 -1.30 4.08 15.82
C LEU A 23 -0.16 4.92 15.21
N GLU A 24 -0.25 5.33 13.96
CA GLU A 24 0.78 6.15 13.34
C GLU A 24 0.96 7.47 14.05
N ALA A 25 -0.15 8.14 14.39
CA ALA A 25 -0.13 9.36 15.17
C ALA A 25 0.60 9.16 16.52
N ASP A 26 0.38 8.04 17.19
CA ASP A 26 1.08 7.71 18.43
C ASP A 26 2.58 7.46 18.20
N TYR A 27 2.93 6.70 17.18
CA TYR A 27 4.29 6.20 17.00
C TYR A 27 5.19 7.14 16.19
N ILE A 28 4.75 8.37 15.90
CA ILE A 28 5.59 9.44 15.33
C ILE A 28 6.92 9.54 16.11
N ARG A 29 8.05 9.38 15.39
CA ARG A 29 9.44 9.33 15.90
C ARG A 29 9.78 8.14 16.81
N ARG A 30 8.92 7.13 16.90
CA ARG A 30 9.12 5.92 17.72
C ARG A 30 9.19 4.66 16.88
N ALA A 31 8.30 4.52 15.90
CA ALA A 31 8.29 3.40 14.96
C ALA A 31 7.59 3.81 13.65
N ASP A 32 8.04 3.24 12.54
CA ASP A 32 7.28 3.24 11.29
C ASP A 32 6.24 2.12 11.34
N ILE A 33 5.03 2.40 10.85
CA ILE A 33 3.93 1.43 10.75
C ILE A 33 3.70 1.16 9.27
N PHE A 34 3.60 -0.10 8.90
CA PHE A 34 3.45 -0.54 7.52
C PHE A 34 2.16 -1.34 7.39
N ASN A 35 1.30 -0.92 6.46
CA ASN A 35 0.09 -1.64 6.07
C ASN A 35 0.41 -2.72 5.05
N ARG A 36 0.13 -3.98 5.37
CA ARG A 36 0.09 -5.09 4.41
C ARG A 36 -1.24 -5.85 4.55
N GLY A 37 -2.32 -5.08 4.59
CA GLY A 37 -3.69 -5.52 4.42
C GLY A 37 -4.00 -5.77 2.94
N LEU A 38 -4.61 -6.92 2.66
CA LEU A 38 -4.89 -7.38 1.31
C LEU A 38 -6.38 -7.66 1.17
N TYR A 39 -7.11 -6.77 0.48
CA TYR A 39 -8.55 -6.89 0.29
C TYR A 39 -8.95 -8.27 -0.25
N GLY A 40 -9.93 -8.93 0.38
CA GLY A 40 -10.42 -10.26 0.01
C GLY A 40 -9.55 -11.44 0.45
N TYR A 41 -8.37 -11.22 1.05
CA TYR A 41 -7.47 -12.33 1.36
C TYR A 41 -7.97 -13.17 2.53
N ASN A 42 -7.90 -14.49 2.36
CA ASN A 42 -8.02 -15.49 3.42
C ASN A 42 -6.64 -16.03 3.80
N MET A 43 -6.55 -16.92 4.80
CA MET A 43 -5.26 -17.49 5.22
C MET A 43 -4.52 -18.24 4.11
N ARG A 44 -5.25 -18.90 3.20
CA ARG A 44 -4.67 -19.67 2.08
C ARG A 44 -3.93 -18.75 1.12
N TRP A 45 -4.58 -17.69 0.67
CA TRP A 45 -4.00 -16.71 -0.26
C TRP A 45 -2.85 -15.94 0.40
N PHE A 46 -3.01 -15.55 1.67
CA PHE A 46 -1.95 -14.90 2.41
C PHE A 46 -0.69 -15.77 2.57
N LEU A 47 -0.84 -17.08 2.79
CA LEU A 47 0.29 -18.00 2.91
C LEU A 47 1.09 -18.11 1.61
N MET A 48 0.44 -18.03 0.44
CA MET A 48 1.12 -17.99 -0.86
C MET A 48 1.87 -16.67 -1.06
N HIS A 49 1.32 -15.55 -0.59
CA HIS A 49 1.97 -14.25 -0.67
C HIS A 49 3.18 -14.08 0.28
N LEU A 50 3.24 -14.90 1.34
CA LEU A 50 4.20 -14.75 2.43
C LEU A 50 5.69 -14.69 2.03
N PRO A 51 6.21 -15.50 1.07
CA PRO A 51 7.61 -15.42 0.67
C PRO A 51 8.00 -14.06 0.11
N LYS A 52 7.10 -13.43 -0.67
CA LYS A 52 7.30 -12.10 -1.25
C LYS A 52 7.36 -11.04 -0.15
N LEU A 53 6.41 -11.08 0.78
CA LEU A 53 6.39 -10.22 1.96
C LEU A 53 7.67 -10.37 2.81
N ILE A 54 8.15 -11.60 3.02
CA ILE A 54 9.41 -11.82 3.74
C ILE A 54 10.59 -11.19 3.00
N GLY A 55 10.65 -11.35 1.67
CA GLY A 55 11.71 -10.77 0.83
C GLY A 55 11.77 -9.24 0.90
N GLU A 56 10.62 -8.58 1.02
CA GLU A 56 10.50 -7.13 1.17
C GLU A 56 11.21 -6.62 2.43
N PHE A 57 10.89 -7.20 3.59
CA PHE A 57 11.41 -6.71 4.87
C PHE A 57 12.78 -7.26 5.26
N LYS A 58 13.21 -8.39 4.68
CA LYS A 58 14.53 -8.97 4.94
C LYS A 58 15.67 -8.06 4.47
N ASN A 59 15.44 -7.28 3.42
CA ASN A 59 16.46 -6.44 2.78
C ASN A 59 16.37 -4.95 3.16
N GLN A 60 15.29 -4.51 3.80
CA GLN A 60 15.05 -3.10 4.11
C GLN A 60 15.15 -2.80 5.62
N CYS A 61 14.31 -3.44 6.43
CA CYS A 61 14.27 -3.30 7.88
C CYS A 61 13.45 -4.43 8.49
N ALA A 62 14.03 -5.21 9.39
CA ALA A 62 13.30 -6.28 10.07
C ALA A 62 12.24 -5.67 11.02
N PRO A 63 10.98 -6.13 10.99
CA PRO A 63 9.94 -5.61 11.88
C PRO A 63 10.26 -5.90 13.35
N SER A 64 9.97 -4.95 14.23
CA SER A 64 10.03 -5.16 15.70
C SER A 64 8.74 -5.76 16.26
N LEU A 65 7.61 -5.51 15.59
CA LEU A 65 6.29 -6.03 15.93
C LEU A 65 5.51 -6.36 14.64
N ILE A 66 4.94 -7.56 14.59
CA ILE A 66 4.00 -8.00 13.57
C ILE A 66 2.64 -8.26 14.22
N THR A 67 1.59 -7.67 13.66
CA THR A 67 0.21 -8.11 13.92
C THR A 67 -0.27 -9.00 12.78
N LEU A 68 -1.06 -10.03 13.08
CA LEU A 68 -1.76 -10.85 12.09
C LEU A 68 -3.27 -10.78 12.37
N PHE A 69 -4.00 -10.17 11.44
CA PHE A 69 -5.42 -9.88 11.55
C PHE A 69 -6.16 -10.38 10.29
N LEU A 70 -6.39 -11.69 10.26
CA LEU A 70 -7.03 -12.44 9.17
C LEU A 70 -8.09 -13.39 9.76
N GLY A 71 -8.95 -13.94 8.89
CA GLY A 71 -9.95 -14.94 9.26
C GLY A 71 -11.40 -14.51 9.04
N ALA A 72 -11.64 -13.23 8.76
CA ALA A 72 -12.98 -12.74 8.45
C ALA A 72 -13.46 -13.33 7.10
N ASN A 73 -12.56 -13.42 6.12
CA ASN A 73 -12.85 -14.04 4.81
C ASN A 73 -12.93 -15.56 4.86
N ASP A 74 -12.09 -16.20 5.68
CA ASP A 74 -12.07 -17.65 5.86
C ASP A 74 -13.40 -18.21 6.38
N ALA A 75 -14.16 -17.39 7.14
CA ALA A 75 -15.44 -17.72 7.75
C ALA A 75 -16.66 -17.69 6.79
N ASP A 76 -16.41 -17.62 5.49
CA ASP A 76 -17.40 -17.77 4.42
C ASP A 76 -18.13 -19.14 4.50
N ILE A 77 -19.25 -19.29 3.80
CA ILE A 77 -19.94 -20.59 3.70
C ILE A 77 -19.06 -21.60 2.95
N PRO A 78 -19.21 -22.92 3.18
CA PRO A 78 -18.36 -23.93 2.54
C PRO A 78 -18.28 -23.91 1.01
N THR A 79 -19.30 -23.38 0.34
CA THR A 79 -19.35 -23.22 -1.13
C THR A 79 -18.81 -21.89 -1.62
N GLY A 80 -18.53 -20.97 -0.70
CA GLY A 80 -18.00 -19.64 -0.96
C GLY A 80 -16.54 -19.69 -1.40
N THR A 81 -16.12 -18.66 -2.14
CA THR A 81 -14.78 -18.63 -2.75
C THR A 81 -13.67 -18.38 -1.74
N GLU A 82 -14.01 -17.70 -0.64
CA GLU A 82 -13.06 -17.27 0.38
C GLU A 82 -12.94 -18.29 1.51
N TYR A 83 -13.81 -19.30 1.53
CA TYR A 83 -13.87 -20.32 2.56
C TYR A 83 -12.56 -21.08 2.74
N VAL A 84 -12.11 -21.15 3.98
CA VAL A 84 -11.01 -22.01 4.42
C VAL A 84 -11.52 -22.89 5.56
N PRO A 85 -11.43 -24.23 5.47
CA PRO A 85 -11.86 -25.12 6.56
C PRO A 85 -11.20 -24.75 7.89
N LEU A 86 -11.96 -24.84 8.99
CA LEU A 86 -11.52 -24.36 10.31
C LEU A 86 -10.20 -24.98 10.79
N GLU A 87 -9.98 -26.26 10.53
CA GLU A 87 -8.72 -26.96 10.85
C GLU A 87 -7.55 -26.38 10.05
N ASN A 88 -7.76 -26.11 8.76
CA ASN A 88 -6.76 -25.49 7.90
C ASN A 88 -6.46 -24.07 8.34
N TYR A 89 -7.47 -23.29 8.73
CA TYR A 89 -7.27 -21.93 9.26
C TYR A 89 -6.35 -21.93 10.48
N GLU A 90 -6.59 -22.82 11.45
CA GLU A 90 -5.74 -22.92 12.65
C GLU A 90 -4.30 -23.31 12.27
N GLN A 91 -4.14 -24.27 11.36
CA GLN A 91 -2.84 -24.73 10.88
C GLN A 91 -2.09 -23.65 10.09
N PHE A 92 -2.76 -22.94 9.18
CA PHE A 92 -2.17 -21.87 8.40
C PHE A 92 -1.78 -20.67 9.27
N THR A 93 -2.59 -20.33 10.28
CA THR A 93 -2.22 -19.34 11.29
C THR A 93 -0.88 -19.71 11.95
N LYS A 94 -0.74 -20.97 12.37
CA LYS A 94 0.51 -21.44 12.98
C LYS A 94 1.69 -21.38 12.01
N GLU A 95 1.47 -21.82 10.78
CA GLU A 95 2.49 -21.84 9.75
C GLU A 95 3.01 -20.45 9.37
N ILE A 96 2.10 -19.48 9.16
CA ILE A 96 2.46 -18.08 8.87
C ILE A 96 3.35 -17.53 10.00
N VAL A 97 2.92 -17.69 11.25
CA VAL A 97 3.69 -17.19 12.41
C VAL A 97 5.07 -17.87 12.49
N LEU A 98 5.14 -19.19 12.29
CA LEU A 98 6.41 -19.93 12.35
C LEU A 98 7.37 -19.50 11.23
N LYS A 99 6.87 -19.31 10.00
CA LYS A 99 7.65 -18.80 8.87
C LYS A 99 8.16 -17.37 9.14
N LEU A 100 7.31 -16.49 9.68
CA LEU A 100 7.69 -15.12 10.04
C LEU A 100 8.69 -15.08 11.20
N ARG A 101 8.53 -15.90 12.24
CA ARG A 101 9.51 -16.02 13.35
C ARG A 101 10.87 -16.49 12.84
N LYS A 102 10.89 -17.44 11.89
CA LYS A 102 12.13 -17.89 11.25
C LYS A 102 12.79 -16.78 10.43
N ALA A 103 12.00 -15.97 9.72
CA ALA A 103 12.50 -14.85 8.94
C ALA A 103 12.97 -13.67 9.81
N PHE A 104 12.27 -13.40 10.91
CA PHE A 104 12.45 -12.24 11.79
C PHE A 104 12.56 -12.70 13.26
N PRO A 105 13.70 -13.30 13.67
CA PRO A 105 13.83 -13.95 14.98
C PRO A 105 13.72 -13.03 16.20
N ASN A 106 13.92 -11.73 16.01
CA ASN A 106 13.82 -10.72 17.07
C ASN A 106 12.47 -9.98 17.08
N CYS A 107 11.52 -10.37 16.23
CA CYS A 107 10.22 -9.71 16.13
C CYS A 107 9.25 -10.21 17.21
N SER A 108 8.51 -9.29 17.81
CA SER A 108 7.32 -9.61 18.63
C SER A 108 6.10 -9.87 17.73
N PHE A 109 5.15 -10.65 18.24
CA PHE A 109 3.93 -11.01 17.50
C PHE A 109 2.69 -10.78 18.35
N ILE A 110 1.61 -10.31 17.74
CA ILE A 110 0.27 -10.26 18.31
C ILE A 110 -0.71 -10.81 17.26
N LEU A 111 -1.58 -11.73 17.66
CA LEU A 111 -2.70 -12.14 16.82
C LEU A 111 -3.94 -11.34 17.18
N LEU A 112 -4.74 -11.01 16.18
CA LEU A 112 -6.07 -10.44 16.38
C LEU A 112 -7.07 -11.49 15.89
N THR A 113 -8.06 -11.85 16.71
CA THR A 113 -9.14 -12.69 16.23
C THR A 113 -9.92 -11.95 15.14
N PRO A 114 -10.48 -12.63 14.12
CA PRO A 114 -11.41 -11.99 13.19
C PRO A 114 -12.52 -11.30 14.00
N PRO A 115 -12.90 -10.05 13.65
CA PRO A 115 -13.88 -9.31 14.42
C PRO A 115 -15.27 -9.94 14.28
N PRO A 116 -16.26 -9.57 15.11
CA PRO A 116 -17.60 -10.05 14.88
C PRO A 116 -18.15 -9.46 13.58
N VAL A 117 -19.01 -10.23 12.91
CA VAL A 117 -19.74 -9.81 11.70
C VAL A 117 -21.22 -9.66 12.01
N GLY A 118 -21.94 -8.86 11.23
CA GLY A 118 -23.39 -8.81 11.27
C GLY A 118 -23.99 -10.14 10.77
N ASP A 119 -25.26 -10.37 11.11
CA ASP A 119 -26.01 -11.55 10.64
C ASP A 119 -27.05 -11.18 9.56
N SER A 120 -26.91 -9.99 8.95
CA SER A 120 -27.83 -9.56 7.90
C SER A 120 -27.53 -10.24 6.56
N GLU A 121 -28.60 -10.61 5.85
CA GLU A 121 -28.51 -11.01 4.45
C GLU A 121 -28.13 -9.77 3.60
N PRO A 122 -27.20 -9.87 2.63
CA PRO A 122 -26.89 -11.07 1.83
C PRO A 122 -25.47 -11.66 2.03
N TYR A 123 -24.84 -11.48 3.20
CA TYR A 123 -23.46 -11.96 3.38
C TYR A 123 -23.41 -13.46 3.66
N ASN A 124 -22.50 -14.16 2.97
CA ASN A 124 -22.25 -15.59 3.16
C ASN A 124 -21.50 -15.92 4.48
N ARG A 125 -21.63 -15.08 5.50
CA ARG A 125 -20.94 -15.21 6.79
C ARG A 125 -21.97 -15.00 7.89
N THR A 126 -21.78 -15.72 8.99
CA THR A 126 -22.58 -15.53 10.20
C THR A 126 -21.64 -15.27 11.36
N ASN A 127 -22.09 -14.50 12.34
CA ASN A 127 -21.27 -14.20 13.51
C ASN A 127 -20.94 -15.46 14.32
N ALA A 128 -21.86 -16.42 14.33
CA ALA A 128 -21.63 -17.72 14.95
C ALA A 128 -20.48 -18.49 14.28
N THR A 129 -20.32 -18.35 12.96
CA THR A 129 -19.21 -18.95 12.23
C THR A 129 -17.93 -18.17 12.47
N ALA A 130 -17.93 -16.84 12.40
CA ALA A 130 -16.78 -16.00 12.75
C ALA A 130 -16.23 -16.32 14.15
N GLY A 131 -17.10 -16.57 15.13
CA GLY A 131 -16.70 -16.98 16.49
C GLY A 131 -15.95 -18.30 16.57
N LYS A 132 -16.18 -19.24 15.64
CA LYS A 132 -15.39 -20.47 15.52
C LYS A 132 -13.96 -20.16 15.07
N TYR A 133 -13.80 -19.28 14.07
CA TYR A 133 -12.49 -18.84 13.58
C TYR A 133 -11.75 -18.00 14.63
N ALA A 134 -12.46 -17.16 15.40
CA ALA A 134 -11.89 -16.47 16.55
C ALA A 134 -11.35 -17.45 17.60
N THR A 135 -12.09 -18.54 17.88
CA THR A 135 -11.64 -19.61 18.78
C THR A 135 -10.40 -20.32 18.22
N ALA A 136 -10.38 -20.67 16.94
CA ALA A 136 -9.22 -21.28 16.29
C ALA A 136 -7.99 -20.35 16.31
N CYS A 137 -8.18 -19.04 16.11
CA CYS A 137 -7.11 -18.04 16.21
C CYS A 137 -6.51 -18.03 17.62
N LYS A 138 -7.36 -18.04 18.66
CA LYS A 138 -6.93 -18.16 20.06
C LYS A 138 -6.17 -19.45 20.32
N ASN A 139 -6.65 -20.59 19.81
CA ASN A 139 -5.97 -21.88 19.95
C ASN A 139 -4.58 -21.84 19.31
N ALA A 140 -4.46 -21.30 18.09
CA ALA A 140 -3.17 -21.13 17.41
C ALA A 140 -2.21 -20.25 18.20
N GLY A 141 -2.68 -19.10 18.68
CA GLY A 141 -1.88 -18.20 19.51
C GLY A 141 -1.40 -18.86 20.79
N ASN A 142 -2.30 -19.56 21.50
CA ASN A 142 -1.97 -20.26 22.74
C ASN A 142 -0.95 -21.39 22.50
N ALA A 143 -1.11 -22.15 21.42
CA ALA A 143 -0.17 -23.21 21.03
C ALA A 143 1.24 -22.67 20.70
N LEU A 144 1.33 -21.43 20.20
CA LEU A 144 2.59 -20.79 19.83
C LEU A 144 3.16 -19.85 20.89
N GLY A 145 2.47 -19.66 22.02
CA GLY A 145 2.80 -18.66 23.03
C GLY A 145 2.78 -17.23 22.46
N VAL A 146 1.87 -16.93 21.53
CA VAL A 146 1.66 -15.60 20.97
C VAL A 146 0.45 -14.95 21.64
N PRO A 147 0.56 -13.71 22.16
CA PRO A 147 -0.59 -12.97 22.66
C PRO A 147 -1.69 -12.82 21.61
N VAL A 148 -2.94 -12.98 22.02
CA VAL A 148 -4.12 -12.84 21.15
C VAL A 148 -5.04 -11.78 21.73
N ILE A 149 -5.42 -10.81 20.90
CA ILE A 149 -6.49 -9.85 21.18
C ILE A 149 -7.80 -10.46 20.67
N ASP A 150 -8.75 -10.70 21.57
CA ASP A 150 -10.00 -11.37 21.26
C ASP A 150 -11.10 -10.37 20.86
N LEU A 151 -10.90 -9.72 19.72
CA LEU A 151 -11.83 -8.75 19.15
C LEU A 151 -13.24 -9.32 18.99
N TRP A 152 -13.37 -10.58 18.54
CA TRP A 152 -14.67 -11.23 18.42
C TRP A 152 -15.45 -11.16 19.73
N THR A 153 -14.88 -11.64 20.84
CA THR A 153 -15.56 -11.65 22.14
C THR A 153 -15.79 -10.24 22.67
N ASP A 154 -14.76 -9.40 22.62
CA ASP A 154 -14.79 -8.10 23.30
C ASP A 154 -15.72 -7.08 22.61
N MET A 155 -15.95 -7.23 21.31
CA MET A 155 -16.84 -6.36 20.54
C MET A 155 -18.32 -6.80 20.57
N GLN A 156 -18.63 -8.02 21.00
CA GLN A 156 -20.02 -8.55 21.04
C GLN A 156 -21.04 -7.60 21.70
N PRO A 157 -20.76 -6.93 22.84
CA PRO A 157 -21.76 -6.11 23.53
C PRO A 157 -22.33 -4.96 22.68
N LYS A 158 -21.58 -4.53 21.66
CA LYS A 158 -21.89 -3.39 20.81
C LYS A 158 -21.66 -3.69 19.32
N ARG A 159 -21.65 -4.97 18.95
CA ARG A 159 -21.30 -5.49 17.61
C ARG A 159 -21.78 -4.60 16.45
N GLU A 160 -23.08 -4.40 16.33
CA GLU A 160 -23.65 -3.67 15.17
C GLU A 160 -23.21 -2.22 15.10
N SER A 161 -22.85 -1.62 16.23
CA SER A 161 -22.36 -0.24 16.26
C SER A 161 -20.90 -0.09 15.82
N TYR A 162 -20.17 -1.20 15.66
CA TYR A 162 -18.78 -1.21 15.22
C TYR A 162 -18.60 -1.46 13.72
N LEU A 163 -19.67 -1.83 13.01
CA LEU A 163 -19.61 -2.24 11.61
C LEU A 163 -20.26 -1.20 10.70
N SER A 164 -19.73 -1.02 9.49
CA SER A 164 -20.32 -0.15 8.46
C SER A 164 -21.26 -0.90 7.53
N ASP A 165 -20.94 -2.17 7.24
CA ASP A 165 -21.60 -3.00 6.23
C ASP A 165 -21.67 -4.47 6.67
N ASP A 166 -21.76 -4.72 7.97
CA ASP A 166 -21.75 -6.04 8.61
C ASP A 166 -20.43 -6.82 8.51
N ILE A 167 -19.38 -6.28 7.86
CA ILE A 167 -18.05 -6.90 7.77
C ILE A 167 -16.95 -5.91 8.19
N HIS A 168 -16.91 -4.74 7.56
CA HIS A 168 -15.88 -3.74 7.74
C HIS A 168 -16.15 -2.88 8.97
N LEU A 169 -15.06 -2.44 9.60
CA LEU A 169 -15.11 -1.60 10.79
C LEU A 169 -15.47 -0.17 10.39
N ASN A 170 -16.45 0.41 11.09
CA ASN A 170 -16.65 1.85 11.06
C ASN A 170 -15.67 2.56 12.01
N ASP A 171 -15.85 3.86 12.22
CA ASP A 171 -15.01 4.68 13.09
C ASP A 171 -14.98 4.23 14.55
N GLN A 172 -16.11 3.73 15.09
CA GLN A 172 -16.14 3.17 16.44
C GLN A 172 -15.39 1.83 16.51
N GLY A 173 -15.53 0.98 15.48
CA GLY A 173 -14.85 -0.31 15.40
C GLY A 173 -13.33 -0.15 15.29
N ASN A 174 -12.88 0.76 14.43
CA ASN A 174 -11.46 1.09 14.29
C ASN A 174 -10.86 1.65 15.59
N ARG A 175 -11.55 2.58 16.26
CA ARG A 175 -11.10 3.09 17.57
C ARG A 175 -11.03 2.00 18.64
N PHE A 176 -11.92 1.00 18.60
CA PHE A 176 -11.86 -0.15 19.50
C PHE A 176 -10.60 -0.98 19.26
N VAL A 177 -10.33 -1.38 18.01
CA VAL A 177 -9.13 -2.15 17.65
C VAL A 177 -7.87 -1.40 18.02
N TYR A 178 -7.84 -0.09 17.74
CA TYR A 178 -6.75 0.77 18.16
C TYR A 178 -6.54 0.77 19.67
N GLN A 179 -7.59 0.96 20.48
CA GLN A 179 -7.49 0.92 21.95
C GLN A 179 -7.06 -0.45 22.47
N ALA A 180 -7.41 -1.53 21.79
CA ALA A 180 -6.94 -2.86 22.14
C ALA A 180 -5.44 -3.05 21.84
N LEU A 181 -4.93 -2.38 20.80
CA LEU A 181 -3.52 -2.38 20.41
C LEU A 181 -2.66 -1.34 21.16
N SER A 182 -3.27 -0.27 21.67
CA SER A 182 -2.61 0.89 22.27
C SER A 182 -2.92 1.04 23.76
N SER A 183 -2.18 1.93 24.44
CA SER A 183 -2.45 2.28 25.84
C SER A 183 -2.94 3.73 25.99
N ASN A 184 -3.19 4.45 24.89
CA ASN A 184 -3.55 5.87 24.89
C ASN A 184 -4.19 6.26 23.54
N PRO A 185 -5.18 7.18 23.46
CA PRO A 185 -5.76 7.60 22.19
C PRO A 185 -5.19 8.92 21.60
N ALA A 186 -4.80 8.88 20.32
CA ALA A 186 -4.40 10.00 19.45
C ALA A 186 -5.30 10.08 18.20
N ILE A 187 -5.26 11.22 17.48
CA ILE A 187 -6.05 11.50 16.27
C ILE A 187 -5.11 11.50 15.05
N GLY A 188 -5.47 10.80 13.96
CA GLY A 188 -4.68 10.68 12.72
C GLY A 188 -4.46 12.02 11.97
N GLY A 189 -3.39 12.12 11.17
CA GLY A 189 -3.01 13.32 10.39
C GLY A 189 -2.97 13.09 8.87
N PHE A 190 -2.86 14.12 8.02
CA PHE A 190 -2.95 14.01 6.54
C PHE A 190 -2.04 12.97 5.87
N GLN A 191 -0.93 12.58 6.51
CA GLN A 191 -0.08 11.49 6.02
C GLN A 191 -0.89 10.19 5.88
N THR A 192 -1.75 9.91 6.85
CA THR A 192 -2.54 8.68 6.87
C THR A 192 -3.55 8.63 5.71
N LEU A 193 -4.03 9.79 5.23
CA LEU A 193 -4.83 9.87 4.00
C LEU A 193 -4.04 9.45 2.76
N LEU A 194 -2.77 9.88 2.68
CA LEU A 194 -1.90 9.45 1.59
C LEU A 194 -1.65 7.95 1.72
N GLU A 195 -1.45 7.44 2.92
CA GLU A 195 -1.29 6.00 3.11
C GLU A 195 -2.51 5.23 2.62
N ALA A 196 -3.73 5.66 2.99
CA ALA A 196 -4.98 5.11 2.47
C ALA A 196 -5.04 5.09 0.93
N ASP A 197 -4.63 6.20 0.28
CA ASP A 197 -4.59 6.26 -1.18
C ASP A 197 -3.52 5.30 -1.75
N TYR A 198 -2.32 5.30 -1.18
CA TYR A 198 -1.16 4.60 -1.73
C TYR A 198 -0.98 3.19 -1.16
N VAL A 199 -1.96 2.65 -0.42
CA VAL A 199 -1.94 1.25 0.02
C VAL A 199 -1.64 0.35 -1.17
N ARG A 200 -0.58 -0.45 -1.05
CA ARG A 200 -0.05 -1.39 -2.06
C ARG A 200 0.60 -0.72 -3.30
N ARG A 201 0.78 0.60 -3.31
CA ARG A 201 1.42 1.36 -4.40
C ARG A 201 2.73 2.03 -3.96
N ALA A 202 2.76 2.60 -2.76
CA ALA A 202 3.95 3.18 -2.15
C ALA A 202 3.80 3.22 -0.63
N ASP A 203 4.90 3.01 0.09
CA ASP A 203 4.95 3.32 1.51
C ASP A 203 5.11 4.84 1.71
N ILE A 204 4.33 5.42 2.63
CA ILE A 204 4.48 6.82 3.03
C ILE A 204 5.25 6.85 4.34
N ILE A 205 6.42 7.49 4.32
CA ILE A 205 7.35 7.48 5.45
C ILE A 205 7.49 8.90 6.00
N ASN A 206 7.16 9.10 7.28
CA ASN A 206 7.27 10.39 7.94
C ASN A 206 8.71 10.64 8.45
N ARG A 207 9.33 11.72 7.96
CA ARG A 207 10.59 12.25 8.50
C ARG A 207 10.47 13.71 8.92
N GLY A 208 9.25 14.13 9.29
CA GLY A 208 8.93 15.40 9.92
C GLY A 208 9.27 15.38 11.41
N LEU A 209 9.86 16.48 11.88
CA LEU A 209 10.28 16.64 13.27
C LEU A 209 9.57 17.85 13.88
N SER A 210 8.73 17.62 14.88
CA SER A 210 8.01 18.71 15.56
C SER A 210 8.99 19.73 16.14
N GLY A 211 8.70 21.02 15.93
CA GLY A 211 9.53 22.15 16.36
C GLY A 211 10.78 22.43 15.50
N TYR A 212 11.10 21.61 14.50
CA TYR A 212 12.30 21.84 13.68
C TYR A 212 12.11 22.97 12.67
N ASN A 213 13.12 23.86 12.59
CA ASN A 213 13.28 24.83 11.50
C ASN A 213 14.29 24.30 10.46
N THR A 214 14.43 25.00 9.33
CA THR A 214 15.32 24.57 8.24
C THR A 214 16.79 24.46 8.66
N ARG A 215 17.26 25.30 9.58
CA ARG A 215 18.64 25.25 10.11
C ARG A 215 18.92 23.96 10.86
N TRP A 216 18.00 23.53 11.73
CA TRP A 216 18.16 22.28 12.48
C TRP A 216 17.93 21.07 11.59
N TYR A 217 17.01 21.16 10.64
CA TYR A 217 16.76 20.07 9.70
C TYR A 217 17.98 19.77 8.81
N LEU A 218 18.72 20.78 8.36
CA LEU A 218 19.98 20.60 7.64
C LEU A 218 21.01 19.75 8.40
N ASN A 219 21.09 19.90 9.73
CA ASN A 219 22.01 19.11 10.55
C ASN A 219 21.57 17.65 10.70
N TYR A 220 20.26 17.39 10.62
CA TYR A 220 19.68 16.05 10.76
C TYR A 220 19.55 15.32 9.42
N LEU A 221 19.47 16.05 8.30
CA LEU A 221 19.27 15.53 6.96
C LEU A 221 20.24 14.40 6.57
N PRO A 222 21.55 14.42 6.91
CA PRO A 222 22.45 13.31 6.63
C PRO A 222 22.01 11.99 7.28
N GLN A 223 21.40 12.03 8.46
CA GLN A 223 20.90 10.83 9.14
C GLN A 223 19.72 10.24 8.36
N ILE A 224 18.77 11.09 7.94
CA ILE A 224 17.66 10.67 7.08
C ILE A 224 18.19 10.08 5.76
N ILE A 225 19.14 10.74 5.10
CA ILE A 225 19.71 10.24 3.85
C ILE A 225 20.35 8.86 4.04
N ASN A 226 21.08 8.65 5.13
CA ASN A 226 21.73 7.38 5.43
C ASN A 226 20.72 6.25 5.69
N GLU A 227 19.55 6.53 6.26
CA GLU A 227 18.49 5.51 6.43
C GLU A 227 18.09 4.87 5.10
N PHE A 228 18.06 5.64 4.02
CA PHE A 228 17.67 5.16 2.70
C PHE A 228 18.82 4.60 1.85
N GLN A 229 20.08 4.65 2.31
CA GLN A 229 21.22 4.09 1.57
C GLN A 229 21.18 2.56 1.46
N HIS A 230 20.48 1.91 2.40
CA HIS A 230 20.28 0.45 2.41
C HIS A 230 18.85 0.04 2.11
N GLN A 231 18.00 1.00 1.71
CA GLN A 231 16.60 0.77 1.35
C GLN A 231 16.36 1.18 -0.11
N GLN A 232 15.14 0.99 -0.61
CA GLN A 232 14.76 1.56 -1.89
C GLN A 232 14.71 3.09 -1.79
N ALA A 233 15.28 3.77 -2.78
CA ALA A 233 15.25 5.23 -2.84
C ALA A 233 13.81 5.73 -2.93
N PRO A 234 13.45 6.83 -2.24
CA PRO A 234 12.09 7.38 -2.29
C PRO A 234 11.69 7.73 -3.72
N VAL A 235 10.51 7.34 -4.18
CA VAL A 235 10.01 7.76 -5.51
C VAL A 235 9.62 9.24 -5.54
N LEU A 236 9.19 9.77 -4.38
CA LEU A 236 8.77 11.15 -4.17
C LEU A 236 9.16 11.62 -2.77
N ILE A 237 9.63 12.86 -2.67
CA ILE A 237 10.00 13.52 -1.43
C ILE A 237 9.23 14.83 -1.34
N THR A 238 8.47 15.01 -0.27
CA THR A 238 7.79 16.29 0.03
C THR A 238 8.56 17.02 1.14
N LEU A 239 8.97 18.26 0.88
CA LEU A 239 9.60 19.10 1.89
C LEU A 239 8.59 20.12 2.42
N PHE A 240 8.16 19.94 3.67
CA PHE A 240 7.17 20.80 4.32
C PHE A 240 7.77 21.43 5.59
N LEU A 241 8.50 22.52 5.41
CA LEU A 241 9.19 23.28 6.47
C LEU A 241 8.95 24.78 6.31
N GLY A 242 9.19 25.55 7.38
CA GLY A 242 9.09 27.01 7.34
C GLY A 242 8.12 27.61 8.36
N ALA A 243 7.20 26.81 8.91
CA ALA A 243 6.30 27.29 9.95
C ALA A 243 7.11 27.71 11.18
N ASN A 244 8.09 26.89 11.58
CA ASN A 244 8.95 27.18 12.72
C ASN A 244 9.95 28.31 12.45
N ASP A 245 10.46 28.38 11.23
CA ASP A 245 11.36 29.45 10.76
C ASP A 245 10.72 30.84 10.83
N ALA A 246 9.40 30.90 10.60
CA ALA A 246 8.59 32.12 10.63
C ALA A 246 8.26 32.66 12.03
N ASP A 247 8.84 32.07 13.08
CA ASP A 247 8.77 32.59 14.44
C ASP A 247 9.23 34.06 14.49
N THR A 248 8.58 34.87 15.32
CA THR A 248 8.86 36.30 15.51
C THR A 248 9.84 36.55 16.66
N THR A 249 10.26 35.50 17.37
CA THR A 249 11.28 35.53 18.43
C THR A 249 12.55 34.80 17.98
N GLU A 250 13.67 35.08 18.64
CA GLU A 250 14.97 34.48 18.28
C GLU A 250 15.09 32.97 18.59
N THR A 251 14.08 32.37 19.22
CA THR A 251 14.14 30.97 19.69
C THR A 251 14.17 29.97 18.54
N GLN A 252 13.26 30.09 17.58
CA GLN A 252 13.14 29.21 16.40
C GLN A 252 13.34 29.95 15.08
N GLN A 253 13.34 31.29 15.09
CA GLN A 253 13.43 32.08 13.87
C GLN A 253 14.68 31.75 13.05
N VAL A 254 14.48 31.63 11.74
CA VAL A 254 15.57 31.60 10.77
C VAL A 254 15.39 32.80 9.85
N PRO A 255 16.34 33.75 9.77
CA PRO A 255 16.20 34.93 8.92
C PRO A 255 15.76 34.56 7.50
N LEU A 256 14.86 35.34 6.89
CA LEU A 256 14.20 34.99 5.63
C LEU A 256 15.17 34.57 4.50
N ALA A 257 16.29 35.28 4.36
CA ALA A 257 17.33 34.95 3.38
C ALA A 257 17.99 33.58 3.68
N ASN A 258 18.23 33.28 4.96
CA ASN A 258 18.78 31.99 5.38
C ASN A 258 17.74 30.88 5.20
N TYR A 259 16.46 31.12 5.45
CA TYR A 259 15.41 30.13 5.17
C TYR A 259 15.37 29.77 3.67
N GLU A 260 15.41 30.76 2.79
CA GLU A 260 15.42 30.53 1.34
C GLU A 260 16.66 29.71 0.93
N GLU A 261 17.85 30.07 1.42
CA GLU A 261 19.07 29.33 1.09
C GLU A 261 19.12 27.93 1.73
N ASN A 262 18.69 27.79 2.98
CA ASN A 262 18.60 26.50 3.65
C ASN A 262 17.64 25.56 2.90
N THR A 263 16.50 26.08 2.45
CA THR A 263 15.54 25.31 1.64
C THR A 263 16.19 24.83 0.35
N LYS A 264 16.95 25.70 -0.33
CA LYS A 264 17.69 25.30 -1.53
C LYS A 264 18.75 24.24 -1.22
N GLU A 265 19.46 24.39 -0.11
CA GLU A 265 20.51 23.47 0.29
C GLU A 265 19.97 22.08 0.66
N ILE A 266 18.86 22.01 1.41
CA ILE A 266 18.16 20.74 1.68
C ILE A 266 17.79 20.05 0.36
N VAL A 267 17.21 20.80 -0.59
CA VAL A 267 16.84 20.25 -1.90
C VAL A 267 18.07 19.76 -2.66
N ARG A 268 19.18 20.51 -2.69
CA ARG A 268 20.42 20.09 -3.37
C ARG A 268 20.97 18.79 -2.78
N GLN A 269 20.99 18.66 -1.46
CA GLN A 269 21.45 17.43 -0.80
C GLN A 269 20.54 16.25 -1.12
N LEU A 270 19.22 16.44 -1.13
CA LEU A 270 18.26 15.41 -1.52
C LEU A 270 18.39 15.02 -3.00
N GLN A 271 18.58 15.97 -3.92
CA GLN A 271 18.83 15.70 -5.34
C GLN A 271 20.15 14.95 -5.53
N SER A 272 21.19 15.29 -4.76
CA SER A 272 22.47 14.60 -4.81
C SER A 272 22.38 13.16 -4.27
N ALA A 273 21.62 12.94 -3.20
CA ALA A 273 21.44 11.63 -2.59
C ALA A 273 20.50 10.74 -3.40
N PHE A 274 19.44 11.31 -3.97
CA PHE A 274 18.37 10.60 -4.66
C PHE A 274 18.07 11.23 -6.04
N PRO A 275 18.97 11.07 -7.02
CA PRO A 275 18.90 11.79 -8.30
C PRO A 275 17.67 11.47 -9.16
N PHE A 276 16.98 10.35 -8.89
CA PHE A 276 15.79 9.93 -9.63
C PHE A 276 14.46 10.28 -8.92
N SER A 277 14.52 10.72 -7.66
CA SER A 277 13.35 11.05 -6.86
C SER A 277 12.68 12.34 -7.36
N SER A 278 11.35 12.34 -7.39
CA SER A 278 10.63 13.60 -7.50
C SER A 278 10.75 14.36 -6.19
N ILE A 279 10.92 15.68 -6.24
CA ILE A 279 10.85 16.55 -5.06
C ILE A 279 9.71 17.55 -5.28
N ILE A 280 8.93 17.78 -4.23
CA ILE A 280 7.89 18.81 -4.17
C ILE A 280 8.11 19.63 -2.90
N LEU A 281 8.13 20.96 -3.03
CA LEU A 281 8.10 21.85 -1.87
C LEU A 281 6.66 22.12 -1.48
N ILE A 282 6.40 22.25 -0.18
CA ILE A 282 5.12 22.71 0.35
C ILE A 282 5.39 23.98 1.13
N THR A 283 4.72 25.07 0.80
CA THR A 283 4.88 26.33 1.55
C THR A 283 4.41 26.14 2.99
N PRO A 284 5.01 26.82 3.99
CA PRO A 284 4.48 26.82 5.35
C PRO A 284 2.99 27.20 5.35
N PRO A 285 2.16 26.58 6.22
CA PRO A 285 0.73 26.87 6.25
C PRO A 285 0.47 28.31 6.67
N CYS A 286 -0.73 28.81 6.39
CA CYS A 286 -1.19 30.03 7.04
C CYS A 286 -1.39 29.78 8.54
N VAL A 287 -1.30 30.83 9.34
CA VAL A 287 -1.55 30.78 10.79
C VAL A 287 -2.58 31.85 11.14
N GLY A 288 -3.28 31.71 12.26
CA GLY A 288 -4.24 32.72 12.72
C GLY A 288 -3.59 34.10 12.88
N ASP A 289 -4.38 35.16 12.81
CA ASP A 289 -3.86 36.54 12.95
C ASP A 289 -3.47 36.88 14.40
N ASN A 290 -4.00 36.14 15.37
CA ASN A 290 -3.56 36.24 16.75
C ASN A 290 -2.15 35.66 16.88
N LEU A 291 -1.26 36.35 17.60
CA LEU A 291 0.08 35.87 17.93
C LEU A 291 -0.04 34.63 18.83
N VAL A 292 -0.12 33.45 18.21
CA VAL A 292 -0.04 32.16 18.89
C VAL A 292 1.35 31.59 18.61
N PHE A 293 2.00 31.04 19.63
CA PHE A 293 3.40 30.56 19.60
C PHE A 293 4.35 31.46 18.79
N SER A 294 4.30 32.78 19.02
CA SER A 294 5.19 33.75 18.37
C SER A 294 5.12 33.77 16.84
N ARG A 295 3.98 33.45 16.23
CA ARG A 295 3.80 33.46 14.76
C ARG A 295 2.59 34.29 14.38
N ASN A 296 2.63 34.87 13.18
CA ASN A 296 1.47 35.55 12.59
C ASN A 296 1.44 35.34 11.08
N ASN A 297 0.26 35.51 10.47
CA ASN A 297 0.04 35.18 9.07
C ASN A 297 0.88 36.02 8.09
N THR A 298 1.20 37.26 8.49
CA THR A 298 2.04 38.16 7.68
C THR A 298 3.47 37.66 7.62
N ALA A 299 4.01 37.19 8.75
CA ALA A 299 5.33 36.58 8.81
C ALA A 299 5.35 35.30 7.97
N THR A 300 4.45 34.34 8.22
CA THR A 300 4.42 33.07 7.48
C THR A 300 4.23 33.25 5.98
N GLY A 301 3.47 34.26 5.55
CA GLY A 301 3.32 34.61 4.13
C GLY A 301 4.63 35.05 3.44
N LYS A 302 5.55 35.69 4.18
CA LYS A 302 6.90 36.00 3.66
C LYS A 302 7.70 34.72 3.43
N TYR A 303 7.64 33.77 4.37
CA TYR A 303 8.33 32.48 4.24
C TYR A 303 7.68 31.61 3.14
N ALA A 304 6.36 31.64 2.98
CA ALA A 304 5.68 31.01 1.85
C ALA A 304 6.16 31.56 0.50
N THR A 305 6.36 32.88 0.42
CA THR A 305 6.94 33.53 -0.77
C THR A 305 8.39 33.10 -1.00
N ALA A 306 9.22 33.06 0.05
CA ALA A 306 10.60 32.58 -0.05
C ALA A 306 10.68 31.10 -0.49
N CYS A 307 9.78 30.23 0.01
CA CYS A 307 9.69 28.84 -0.42
C CYS A 307 9.35 28.74 -1.93
N LYS A 308 8.40 29.55 -2.41
CA LYS A 308 8.10 29.66 -3.85
C LYS A 308 9.29 30.14 -4.67
N ASN A 309 10.04 31.12 -4.17
CA ASN A 309 11.26 31.61 -4.81
C ASN A 309 12.33 30.52 -4.90
N ALA A 310 12.55 29.76 -3.82
CA ALA A 310 13.46 28.62 -3.79
C ALA A 310 13.06 27.55 -4.81
N GLY A 311 11.77 27.18 -4.86
CA GLY A 311 11.25 26.24 -5.83
C GLY A 311 11.44 26.71 -7.27
N LYS A 312 11.12 27.98 -7.56
CA LYS A 312 11.36 28.60 -8.88
C LYS A 312 12.85 28.59 -9.26
N ALA A 313 13.73 28.93 -8.33
CA ALA A 313 15.17 28.97 -8.57
C ALA A 313 15.77 27.60 -8.90
N LEU A 314 15.19 26.52 -8.35
CA LEU A 314 15.64 25.15 -8.56
C LEU A 314 14.82 24.35 -9.58
N GLY A 315 13.76 24.93 -10.15
CA GLY A 315 12.83 24.22 -11.03
C GLY A 315 12.00 23.14 -10.32
N ILE A 316 11.78 23.28 -9.01
CA ILE A 316 11.02 22.34 -8.19
C ILE A 316 9.57 22.80 -8.06
N PRO A 317 8.57 21.92 -8.28
CA PRO A 317 7.17 22.24 -8.04
C PRO A 317 6.91 22.64 -6.59
N VAL A 318 6.03 23.60 -6.40
CA VAL A 318 5.65 24.11 -5.07
C VAL A 318 4.14 24.04 -4.90
N ILE A 319 3.67 23.40 -3.84
CA ILE A 319 2.30 23.54 -3.35
C ILE A 319 2.22 24.82 -2.55
N ASP A 320 1.46 25.80 -3.04
CA ASP A 320 1.22 27.05 -2.34
C ASP A 320 0.10 26.92 -1.31
N LEU A 321 0.39 26.10 -0.29
CA LEU A 321 -0.53 25.79 0.79
C LEU A 321 -0.99 27.04 1.54
N TRP A 322 -0.07 27.97 1.82
CA TRP A 322 -0.39 29.24 2.47
C TRP A 322 -1.55 29.96 1.76
N THR A 323 -1.49 30.09 0.44
CA THR A 323 -2.55 30.74 -0.37
C THR A 323 -3.82 29.91 -0.37
N SER A 324 -3.72 28.59 -0.56
CA SER A 324 -4.87 27.68 -0.62
C SER A 324 -5.70 27.68 0.67
N MET A 325 -5.07 27.85 1.83
CA MET A 325 -5.76 27.87 3.11
C MET A 325 -6.46 29.19 3.44
N GLN A 326 -6.12 30.31 2.80
CA GLN A 326 -6.65 31.64 3.16
C GLN A 326 -8.19 31.74 3.22
N PRO A 327 -8.96 31.16 2.28
CA PRO A 327 -10.42 31.33 2.27
C PRO A 327 -11.12 30.79 3.52
N GLN A 328 -10.54 29.79 4.18
CA GLN A 328 -11.10 29.08 5.33
C GLN A 328 -10.06 28.89 6.45
N ARG A 329 -9.13 29.84 6.57
CA ARG A 329 -7.95 29.75 7.44
C ARG A 329 -8.28 29.36 8.87
N GLU A 330 -9.18 30.09 9.53
CA GLU A 330 -9.48 29.87 10.96
C GLU A 330 -10.13 28.50 11.21
N SER A 331 -10.92 27.99 10.25
CA SER A 331 -11.52 26.65 10.36
C SER A 331 -10.51 25.53 10.16
N TYR A 332 -9.40 25.78 9.48
CA TYR A 332 -8.37 24.78 9.20
C TYR A 332 -7.32 24.59 10.30
N LEU A 333 -7.35 25.37 11.39
CA LEU A 333 -6.28 25.38 12.41
C LEU A 333 -6.76 24.92 13.80
N SER A 334 -6.08 23.97 14.45
CA SER A 334 -6.45 23.49 15.81
C SER A 334 -6.02 24.38 16.95
N ASP A 335 -4.86 25.00 16.82
CA ASP A 335 -4.20 25.85 17.82
C ASP A 335 -3.76 27.18 17.17
N ALA A 336 -4.49 27.59 16.13
CA ALA A 336 -4.15 28.70 15.25
C ALA A 336 -2.84 28.52 14.44
N ILE A 337 -2.21 27.34 14.43
CA ILE A 337 -0.96 27.08 13.69
C ILE A 337 -0.97 25.74 12.95
N SER A 338 -1.42 24.70 13.61
CA SER A 338 -1.43 23.31 13.17
C SER A 338 -2.69 23.04 12.32
N PRO A 339 -2.53 22.56 11.08
CA PRO A 339 -3.64 22.05 10.27
C PRO A 339 -4.47 21.00 11.04
N LYS A 340 -5.81 21.09 11.02
CA LYS A 340 -6.70 20.20 11.80
C LYS A 340 -7.78 19.50 11.00
N GLY A 341 -8.08 18.28 11.41
CA GLY A 341 -9.32 17.59 11.06
C GLY A 341 -9.43 17.15 9.60
N HIS A 342 -10.54 16.48 9.31
CA HIS A 342 -10.82 15.80 8.05
C HIS A 342 -10.77 16.75 6.84
N ASP A 343 -11.35 17.94 6.94
CA ASP A 343 -11.44 18.89 5.83
C ASP A 343 -10.06 19.43 5.40
N THR A 344 -9.20 19.74 6.38
CA THR A 344 -7.85 20.21 6.08
C THR A 344 -6.98 19.07 5.57
N ASN A 345 -7.02 17.89 6.20
CA ASN A 345 -6.29 16.73 5.73
C ASN A 345 -6.69 16.37 4.28
N GLY A 346 -8.00 16.35 3.96
CA GLY A 346 -8.51 16.06 2.62
C GLY A 346 -8.14 17.12 1.58
N MET A 347 -8.05 18.39 1.96
CA MET A 347 -7.54 19.45 1.07
C MET A 347 -6.04 19.24 0.78
N PHE A 348 -5.24 18.91 1.79
CA PHE A 348 -3.80 18.62 1.60
C PHE A 348 -3.57 17.44 0.66
N GLN A 349 -4.31 16.36 0.86
CA GLN A 349 -4.33 15.19 -0.02
C GLN A 349 -4.65 15.62 -1.45
N LYS A 350 -5.78 16.34 -1.67
CA LYS A 350 -6.17 16.81 -3.01
C LYS A 350 -5.12 17.70 -3.67
N LEU A 351 -4.51 18.62 -2.93
CA LEU A 351 -3.43 19.48 -3.44
C LEU A 351 -2.21 18.65 -3.86
N LEU A 352 -1.79 17.68 -3.06
CA LEU A 352 -0.71 16.75 -3.38
C LEU A 352 -1.01 15.91 -4.63
N LEU A 353 -2.24 15.39 -4.74
CA LEU A 353 -2.68 14.62 -5.91
C LEU A 353 -2.78 15.49 -7.17
N SER A 354 -3.20 16.75 -7.03
CA SER A 354 -3.40 17.70 -8.15
C SER A 354 -2.12 18.11 -8.88
N LEU A 355 -0.95 18.00 -8.25
CA LEU A 355 0.33 18.34 -8.88
C LEU A 355 0.76 17.34 -9.96
N GLY A 356 -0.06 16.32 -10.25
CA GLY A 356 0.14 15.38 -11.36
C GLY A 356 1.36 14.46 -11.22
N LYS A 357 2.20 14.68 -10.20
CA LYS A 357 3.36 13.83 -9.87
C LYS A 357 3.02 12.69 -8.89
N PHE A 358 1.79 12.69 -8.37
CA PHE A 358 1.26 11.67 -7.47
C PHE A 358 0.20 10.78 -8.11
N GLN A 359 -0.33 11.09 -9.30
CA GLN A 359 -0.67 10.00 -10.21
C GLN A 359 0.68 9.33 -10.48
N GLY A 360 0.91 8.16 -9.88
CA GLY A 360 2.21 7.50 -9.89
C GLY A 360 2.83 7.67 -11.28
N ARG A 361 4.10 8.11 -11.33
CA ARG A 361 4.85 8.04 -12.58
C ARG A 361 4.68 6.61 -13.09
N GLU A 362 3.82 6.42 -14.08
CA GLU A 362 4.11 5.45 -15.11
C GLU A 362 5.51 5.82 -15.58
N SER A 363 6.41 4.87 -15.44
CA SER A 363 7.79 4.95 -15.85
C SER A 363 7.85 5.28 -17.33
N SER A 364 7.91 6.57 -17.66
CA SER A 364 8.06 7.07 -19.03
C SER A 364 9.32 7.91 -19.18
N THR A 365 10.32 7.75 -18.29
CA THR A 365 11.59 8.47 -18.45
C THR A 365 12.82 7.61 -18.15
N ILE A 366 12.88 6.43 -18.77
CA ILE A 366 14.14 5.79 -19.17
C ILE A 366 13.93 5.23 -20.57
N TYR A 367 13.94 6.05 -21.62
CA TYR A 367 14.34 5.71 -22.99
C TYR A 367 14.33 6.99 -23.84
N SER A 368 15.40 7.77 -23.74
CA SER A 368 15.80 8.63 -24.86
C SER A 368 17.29 8.93 -24.76
N TYR A 369 18.10 7.90 -25.00
CA TYR A 369 19.42 8.06 -25.62
C TYR A 369 19.41 7.24 -26.91
N VAL A 370 19.87 7.88 -28.00
CA VAL A 370 20.03 7.35 -29.38
C VAL A 370 18.68 7.33 -30.16
N SER A 371 18.32 8.21 -31.10
CA SER A 371 19.10 8.88 -32.17
C SER A 371 18.41 10.15 -32.73
N ILE A 372 19.21 11.13 -33.16
CA ILE A 372 18.93 12.31 -34.02
C ILE A 372 19.07 11.88 -35.51
N PRO A 373 18.66 12.59 -36.62
CA PRO A 373 17.78 13.79 -36.86
C PRO A 373 16.60 13.49 -37.84
N ILE A 374 15.63 14.40 -38.10
CA ILE A 374 15.52 15.24 -39.32
C ILE A 374 14.43 16.32 -39.14
N CYS A 375 14.86 17.58 -39.29
CA CYS A 375 14.28 18.81 -39.85
C CYS A 375 12.75 19.11 -40.00
N GLN A 376 12.42 20.34 -39.53
CA GLN A 376 11.53 21.41 -40.12
C GLN A 376 10.01 21.37 -39.81
N LEU A 377 9.53 22.27 -38.90
CA LEU A 377 8.81 23.56 -39.16
C LEU A 377 7.35 23.31 -39.66
N THR A 378 6.25 23.72 -39.02
CA THR A 378 5.86 25.04 -38.47
C THR A 378 4.59 25.00 -37.58
N SER A 379 4.49 26.00 -36.69
CA SER A 379 3.30 26.76 -36.26
C SER A 379 2.16 26.11 -35.44
N MET A 380 2.17 26.48 -34.15
CA MET A 380 1.11 27.19 -33.39
C MET A 380 -0.39 26.87 -33.65
N LEU A 381 -1.10 26.71 -32.52
CA LEU A 381 -2.54 26.84 -32.31
C LEU A 381 -3.42 25.65 -32.72
N ALA A 382 -3.56 24.70 -31.79
CA ALA A 382 -4.80 23.98 -31.57
C ALA A 382 -4.94 23.70 -30.07
N GLY A 383 -5.23 24.77 -29.32
CA GLY A 383 -5.77 24.66 -27.98
C GLY A 383 -7.19 24.10 -28.06
N SER A 384 -7.53 23.27 -27.08
CA SER A 384 -8.91 23.03 -26.66
C SER A 384 -9.84 22.50 -27.75
N ILE A 385 -9.75 21.20 -28.10
CA ILE A 385 -10.83 20.27 -28.49
C ILE A 385 -10.16 18.90 -28.73
N ILE A 386 -9.69 18.23 -27.67
CA ILE A 386 -9.73 16.76 -27.49
C ILE A 386 -9.87 16.53 -25.97
N ALA A 387 -10.81 17.26 -25.37
CA ALA A 387 -11.34 16.96 -24.05
C ALA A 387 -12.75 16.46 -24.33
N THR A 388 -13.07 15.26 -23.83
CA THR A 388 -14.31 14.49 -24.03
C THR A 388 -14.34 13.62 -25.29
N LEU A 389 -14.49 12.30 -25.06
CA LEU A 389 -14.77 11.20 -26.01
C LEU A 389 -13.58 10.41 -26.59
N SER A 390 -12.86 9.74 -25.68
CA SER A 390 -12.43 8.33 -25.84
C SER A 390 -11.99 7.84 -24.46
N LEU A 391 -12.87 7.27 -23.65
CA LEU A 391 -13.49 5.93 -23.72
C LEU A 391 -12.87 5.07 -22.62
N LEU A 392 -13.76 4.63 -21.73
CA LEU A 392 -13.76 3.34 -21.07
C LEU A 392 -12.62 3.06 -20.07
N GLN A 393 -13.02 3.23 -18.81
CA GLN A 393 -12.85 2.26 -17.72
C GLN A 393 -11.67 1.28 -17.84
N TRP A 394 -10.70 1.46 -16.95
CA TRP A 394 -9.93 0.35 -16.40
C TRP A 394 -10.04 0.44 -14.88
N THR A 395 -10.98 -0.32 -14.33
CA THR A 395 -10.92 -0.77 -12.94
C THR A 395 -9.66 -1.62 -12.82
N ASN A 396 -8.70 -1.23 -11.99
CA ASN A 396 -7.60 -2.12 -11.62
C ASN A 396 -8.19 -3.28 -10.81
N ALA A 397 -8.58 -4.36 -11.49
CA ALA A 397 -8.80 -5.64 -10.84
C ALA A 397 -7.43 -6.13 -10.34
N TYR A 398 -7.33 -6.34 -9.04
CA TYR A 398 -6.15 -6.88 -8.37
C TYR A 398 -5.86 -8.32 -8.88
N PRO A 399 -4.61 -8.83 -8.84
CA PRO A 399 -4.25 -10.12 -9.43
C PRO A 399 -4.70 -11.35 -8.61
N ASP A 400 -5.88 -11.32 -8.00
CA ASP A 400 -6.45 -12.48 -7.28
C ASP A 400 -6.58 -13.71 -8.19
N PHE A 401 -6.62 -13.50 -9.51
CA PHE A 401 -6.62 -14.56 -10.51
C PHE A 401 -5.26 -15.22 -10.71
N CYS A 402 -4.15 -14.49 -10.50
CA CYS A 402 -2.80 -15.06 -10.59
C CYS A 402 -2.55 -16.06 -9.46
N GLU A 403 -3.17 -15.85 -8.30
CA GLU A 403 -3.10 -16.78 -7.16
C GLU A 403 -4.04 -18.00 -7.31
N LYS A 404 -4.91 -18.00 -8.33
CA LYS A 404 -5.85 -19.10 -8.60
C LYS A 404 -5.35 -20.07 -9.68
N ILE A 405 -4.16 -19.84 -10.21
CA ILE A 405 -3.48 -20.69 -11.20
C ILE A 405 -2.03 -20.93 -10.72
N PRO A 406 -1.41 -22.07 -11.07
CA PRO A 406 -0.04 -22.35 -10.67
C PRO A 406 0.91 -21.32 -11.27
N ASN A 407 1.92 -20.88 -10.51
CA ASN A 407 2.93 -19.91 -10.92
C ASN A 407 2.40 -18.62 -11.61
N GLY A 408 1.15 -18.22 -11.38
CA GLY A 408 0.48 -17.18 -12.16
C GLY A 408 1.10 -15.77 -12.06
N ASP A 409 1.88 -15.51 -11.01
CA ASP A 409 2.64 -14.27 -10.80
C ASP A 409 4.13 -14.38 -11.14
N SER A 410 4.55 -15.58 -11.56
CA SER A 410 5.95 -15.97 -11.75
C SER A 410 6.33 -16.13 -13.22
N VAL A 411 5.39 -15.91 -14.14
CA VAL A 411 5.62 -15.93 -15.59
C VAL A 411 6.50 -14.73 -16.00
N PRO A 412 7.69 -14.95 -16.59
CA PRO A 412 8.59 -13.87 -16.93
C PRO A 412 7.96 -12.84 -17.88
N ARG A 413 7.95 -11.57 -17.47
CA ARG A 413 7.43 -10.42 -18.25
C ARG A 413 5.92 -10.45 -18.55
N VAL A 414 5.17 -11.34 -17.90
CA VAL A 414 3.71 -11.42 -18.02
C VAL A 414 3.09 -11.28 -16.64
N LEU A 415 2.52 -10.11 -16.34
CA LEU A 415 1.81 -9.80 -15.10
C LEU A 415 0.33 -10.22 -15.13
N ALA A 416 -0.22 -10.48 -16.32
CA ALA A 416 -1.61 -10.84 -16.51
C ALA A 416 -1.76 -11.94 -17.57
N VAL A 417 -1.52 -13.18 -17.17
CA VAL A 417 -1.50 -14.37 -18.06
C VAL A 417 -2.80 -14.53 -18.87
N GLY A 418 -3.95 -14.12 -18.31
CA GLY A 418 -5.25 -14.18 -18.98
C GLY A 418 -5.54 -13.05 -19.98
N HIS A 419 -4.61 -12.13 -20.21
CA HIS A 419 -4.83 -10.92 -21.02
C HIS A 419 -3.87 -10.85 -22.20
N VAL A 420 -4.36 -10.32 -23.33
CA VAL A 420 -3.55 -10.13 -24.57
C VAL A 420 -2.46 -9.09 -24.35
N ASP A 421 -2.73 -8.11 -23.49
CA ASP A 421 -1.68 -7.27 -22.94
C ASP A 421 -1.04 -8.02 -21.77
N PRO A 422 0.25 -8.41 -21.85
CA PRO A 422 0.91 -9.16 -20.79
C PRO A 422 1.01 -8.36 -19.49
N PHE A 423 0.79 -7.05 -19.51
CA PHE A 423 0.80 -6.19 -18.31
C PHE A 423 -0.60 -5.96 -17.72
N GLY A 424 -1.64 -6.52 -18.32
CA GLY A 424 -3.01 -6.49 -17.83
C GLY A 424 -3.93 -5.50 -18.56
N GLY A 425 -5.23 -5.67 -18.34
CA GLY A 425 -6.23 -4.96 -19.11
C GLY A 425 -6.33 -5.46 -20.56
N GLY A 426 -7.02 -4.72 -21.41
CA GLY A 426 -7.35 -5.15 -22.77
C GLY A 426 -8.29 -6.37 -22.87
N LYS A 427 -8.21 -7.04 -24.02
CA LYS A 427 -8.94 -8.27 -24.32
C LYS A 427 -8.31 -9.46 -23.60
N TYR A 428 -9.12 -10.49 -23.33
CA TYR A 428 -8.62 -11.75 -22.80
C TYR A 428 -7.92 -12.58 -23.88
N THR A 429 -6.88 -13.31 -23.49
CA THR A 429 -6.31 -14.41 -24.30
C THR A 429 -7.29 -15.58 -24.31
N GLN A 430 -7.04 -16.57 -25.17
CA GLN A 430 -7.85 -17.79 -25.18
C GLN A 430 -7.77 -18.49 -23.81
N PHE A 431 -6.60 -18.51 -23.16
CA PHE A 431 -6.45 -18.96 -21.77
C PHE A 431 -7.32 -18.19 -20.79
N GLY A 432 -7.36 -16.85 -20.88
CA GLY A 432 -8.24 -16.04 -20.03
C GLY A 432 -9.72 -16.37 -20.21
N LEU A 433 -10.15 -16.66 -21.44
CA LEU A 433 -11.51 -17.10 -21.76
C LEU A 433 -11.80 -18.52 -21.24
N ASP A 434 -10.85 -19.44 -21.37
CA ASP A 434 -10.96 -20.81 -20.88
C ASP A 434 -11.00 -20.86 -19.35
N PHE A 435 -10.19 -20.03 -18.70
CA PHE A 435 -10.20 -19.87 -17.24
C PHE A 435 -11.52 -19.27 -16.75
N MET A 436 -12.06 -18.27 -17.46
CA MET A 436 -13.39 -17.73 -17.20
C MET A 436 -14.48 -18.79 -17.37
N LYS A 437 -14.41 -19.60 -18.42
CA LYS A 437 -15.33 -20.72 -18.67
C LYS A 437 -15.23 -21.81 -17.60
N ALA A 438 -14.05 -22.00 -17.03
CA ALA A 438 -13.80 -22.85 -15.86
C ALA A 438 -14.26 -22.20 -14.53
N ASN A 439 -14.99 -21.09 -14.59
CA ASN A 439 -15.45 -20.32 -13.43
C ASN A 439 -14.29 -19.89 -12.51
N TYR A 440 -13.15 -19.51 -13.12
CA TYR A 440 -11.94 -19.07 -12.45
C TYR A 440 -11.34 -20.10 -11.47
N ARG A 441 -11.49 -21.38 -11.79
CA ARG A 441 -10.94 -22.50 -11.01
C ARG A 441 -9.92 -23.26 -11.85
N TRP A 442 -8.75 -23.48 -11.29
CA TRP A 442 -7.81 -24.46 -11.83
C TRP A 442 -8.44 -25.85 -11.73
N SER A 443 -8.66 -26.47 -12.87
CA SER A 443 -9.28 -27.78 -12.99
C SER A 443 -8.42 -28.65 -13.91
N LYS A 444 -8.51 -29.97 -13.75
CA LYS A 444 -7.81 -30.90 -14.64
C LYS A 444 -8.09 -30.60 -16.11
N THR A 445 -9.35 -30.31 -16.44
CA THR A 445 -9.76 -29.94 -17.80
C THR A 445 -9.07 -28.67 -18.30
N LEU A 446 -8.95 -27.62 -17.48
CA LEU A 446 -8.25 -26.39 -17.87
C LEU A 446 -6.73 -26.62 -17.96
N CYS A 447 -6.17 -27.39 -17.05
CA CYS A 447 -4.75 -27.70 -17.01
C CYS A 447 -4.29 -28.49 -18.25
N GLU A 448 -5.10 -29.42 -18.74
CA GLU A 448 -4.79 -30.25 -19.92
C GLU A 448 -5.08 -29.54 -21.27
N MET A 449 -5.64 -28.33 -21.26
CA MET A 449 -5.84 -27.55 -22.49
C MET A 449 -4.52 -26.94 -22.97
N ASP A 450 -4.33 -26.89 -24.28
CA ASP A 450 -3.36 -26.03 -24.96
C ASP A 450 -4.12 -24.80 -25.44
N SER A 451 -4.17 -23.77 -24.59
CA SER A 451 -5.07 -22.63 -24.82
C SER A 451 -4.55 -21.67 -25.90
N ASP A 452 -3.24 -21.51 -26.08
CA ASP A 452 -2.67 -20.62 -27.10
C ASP A 452 -2.16 -21.35 -28.36
N GLY A 453 -2.12 -22.68 -28.34
CA GLY A 453 -1.88 -23.52 -29.50
C GLY A 453 -0.41 -23.73 -29.83
N ASP A 454 0.49 -23.57 -28.86
CA ASP A 454 1.93 -23.70 -29.06
C ASP A 454 2.48 -25.13 -28.87
N GLY A 455 1.60 -26.07 -28.49
CA GLY A 455 1.90 -27.49 -28.32
C GLY A 455 2.19 -27.91 -26.87
N ALA A 456 2.29 -26.96 -25.93
CA ALA A 456 2.31 -27.23 -24.50
C ALA A 456 0.91 -27.06 -23.88
N THR A 457 0.62 -27.80 -22.80
CA THR A 457 -0.63 -27.56 -22.05
C THR A 457 -0.44 -26.44 -21.03
N ASN A 458 -1.55 -25.84 -20.60
CA ASN A 458 -1.56 -24.81 -19.57
C ASN A 458 -0.84 -25.26 -18.29
N GLY A 459 -0.99 -26.52 -17.91
CA GLY A 459 -0.29 -27.11 -16.77
C GLY A 459 1.20 -27.30 -17.00
N GLU A 460 1.58 -27.75 -18.20
CA GLU A 460 2.99 -27.89 -18.58
C GLU A 460 3.74 -26.56 -18.47
N GLU A 461 3.12 -25.49 -18.94
CA GLU A 461 3.69 -24.15 -18.94
C GLU A 461 3.70 -23.49 -17.56
N LEU A 462 2.63 -23.62 -16.80
CA LEU A 462 2.52 -23.05 -15.46
C LEU A 462 3.18 -23.91 -14.38
N GLY A 463 3.85 -25.00 -14.76
CA GLY A 463 4.64 -25.84 -13.86
C GLY A 463 3.84 -26.87 -13.05
N ASP A 464 2.61 -27.19 -13.47
CA ASP A 464 1.75 -28.27 -12.99
C ASP A 464 1.44 -29.28 -14.12
N PRO A 465 2.44 -29.97 -14.69
CA PRO A 465 2.26 -30.81 -15.88
C PRO A 465 1.37 -32.04 -15.64
N CYS A 466 1.18 -32.45 -14.39
CA CYS A 466 0.33 -33.59 -14.01
C CYS A 466 -1.07 -33.17 -13.56
N CYS A 467 -1.39 -31.86 -13.55
CA CYS A 467 -2.69 -31.34 -13.17
C CYS A 467 -3.13 -31.71 -11.75
N HIS A 468 -2.17 -31.70 -10.82
CA HIS A 468 -2.36 -32.03 -9.41
C HIS A 468 -2.38 -30.79 -8.52
N TRP A 469 -1.88 -29.66 -9.03
CA TRP A 469 -1.89 -28.43 -8.26
C TRP A 469 -3.32 -28.05 -7.89
N SER A 470 -3.46 -27.65 -6.63
CA SER A 470 -4.64 -26.95 -6.18
C SER A 470 -4.20 -25.82 -5.29
N PRO A 471 -4.99 -24.74 -5.18
CA PRO A 471 -4.68 -23.64 -4.26
C PRO A 471 -4.52 -24.09 -2.79
N MET A 472 -4.97 -25.30 -2.44
CA MET A 472 -4.93 -25.86 -1.09
C MET A 472 -3.81 -26.88 -0.87
N ALA A 473 -3.21 -27.42 -1.93
CA ALA A 473 -2.15 -28.43 -1.84
C ALA A 473 -0.79 -27.77 -2.06
N MET A 474 0.17 -27.99 -1.16
CA MET A 474 1.57 -27.59 -1.34
C MET A 474 2.29 -28.51 -2.33
N THR A 475 1.68 -28.70 -3.51
CA THR A 475 2.25 -29.52 -4.58
C THR A 475 3.47 -28.78 -5.13
N PRO A 476 4.65 -29.43 -5.21
CA PRO A 476 5.80 -28.83 -5.84
C PRO A 476 5.45 -28.40 -7.27
N LEU A 477 5.73 -27.14 -7.61
CA LEU A 477 5.61 -26.63 -8.97
C LEU A 477 6.98 -26.62 -9.62
N ARG A 478 7.04 -26.87 -10.93
CA ARG A 478 8.27 -26.68 -11.70
C ARG A 478 8.63 -25.19 -11.76
N GLU A 479 9.92 -24.91 -11.74
CA GLU A 479 10.47 -23.56 -11.90
C GLU A 479 10.51 -23.16 -13.39
N ASN A 480 10.58 -21.86 -13.67
CA ASN A 480 10.61 -21.26 -15.02
C ASN A 480 9.31 -21.43 -15.83
N PRO A 481 8.17 -20.94 -15.31
CA PRO A 481 6.90 -21.01 -16.02
C PRO A 481 6.91 -20.19 -17.32
N THR A 482 6.14 -20.61 -18.32
CA THR A 482 5.85 -19.86 -19.56
C THR A 482 4.39 -19.41 -19.59
N SER A 483 4.01 -18.63 -20.61
CA SER A 483 2.68 -18.03 -20.65
C SER A 483 1.70 -18.85 -21.49
N PRO A 484 0.66 -19.45 -20.89
CA PRO A 484 -0.39 -20.16 -21.65
C PRO A 484 -1.36 -19.26 -22.42
N GLY A 485 -1.17 -17.95 -22.32
CA GLY A 485 -1.95 -16.97 -23.07
C GLY A 485 -1.22 -16.44 -24.30
N HIS A 486 0.07 -16.75 -24.45
CA HIS A 486 0.95 -16.16 -25.44
C HIS A 486 1.89 -17.21 -26.02
N VAL A 487 1.62 -17.58 -27.28
CA VAL A 487 2.38 -18.58 -28.04
C VAL A 487 3.88 -18.47 -27.80
N ASN A 488 4.46 -19.54 -27.25
CA ASN A 488 5.89 -19.66 -27.04
C ASN A 488 6.56 -20.42 -28.19
N GLU A 489 7.87 -20.24 -28.37
CA GLU A 489 8.65 -21.03 -29.32
C GLU A 489 9.34 -22.17 -28.58
N PHE A 490 8.79 -23.39 -28.68
CA PHE A 490 9.39 -24.60 -28.14
C PHE A 490 10.06 -25.45 -29.21
N THR A 491 11.20 -26.03 -28.87
CA THR A 491 11.78 -27.17 -29.59
C THR A 491 11.09 -28.48 -29.18
N ASP A 492 11.16 -29.51 -30.03
CA ASP A 492 10.62 -30.85 -29.71
C ASP A 492 11.19 -31.41 -28.39
N GLU A 493 12.46 -31.11 -28.10
CA GLU A 493 13.13 -31.51 -26.86
C GLU A 493 12.56 -30.78 -25.64
N GLN A 494 12.24 -29.49 -25.78
CA GLN A 494 11.59 -28.71 -24.71
C GLN A 494 10.15 -29.20 -24.47
N LEU A 495 9.37 -29.43 -25.52
CA LEU A 495 8.02 -29.99 -25.39
C LEU A 495 8.04 -31.37 -24.70
N ALA A 496 9.03 -32.21 -25.00
CA ALA A 496 9.18 -33.50 -24.34
C ALA A 496 9.55 -33.36 -22.85
N GLN A 497 10.35 -32.35 -22.48
CA GLN A 497 10.72 -32.08 -21.08
C GLN A 497 9.54 -31.54 -20.27
N LEU A 498 8.62 -30.81 -20.90
CA LEU A 498 7.45 -30.25 -20.22
C LEU A 498 6.45 -31.31 -19.75
N LYS A 499 6.43 -32.50 -20.37
CA LYS A 499 5.48 -33.57 -20.03
C LYS A 499 5.61 -34.03 -18.57
N CYS A 500 4.48 -34.45 -17.99
CA CYS A 500 4.39 -35.03 -16.65
C CYS A 500 5.36 -36.22 -16.49
N SER A 501 6.11 -36.26 -15.39
CA SER A 501 7.06 -37.33 -15.07
C SER A 501 6.82 -37.87 -13.65
N GLN A 502 7.43 -39.02 -13.33
CA GLN A 502 7.32 -39.62 -11.99
C GLN A 502 7.81 -38.70 -10.85
N ASN A 503 8.67 -37.73 -11.15
CA ASN A 503 9.15 -36.75 -10.15
C ASN A 503 8.08 -35.69 -9.82
N ASP A 504 7.07 -35.53 -10.67
CA ASP A 504 5.97 -34.57 -10.51
C ASP A 504 4.70 -35.22 -9.90
N GLU A 505 4.72 -36.55 -9.70
CA GLU A 505 3.64 -37.33 -9.07
C GLU A 505 3.80 -37.49 -7.54
N LEU A 506 4.92 -37.01 -6.98
CA LEU A 506 5.31 -37.09 -5.55
C LEU A 506 5.13 -35.75 -4.84
#